data_AF-A0A673LAU4-F1
#
_entry.id   AF-A0A673LAU4-F1
#
_cell.length_a   1.000
_cell.length_b   1.000
_cell.length_c   1.000
_cell.angle_alpha   90.00
_cell.angle_beta   90.00
_cell.angle_gamma   90.00
#
_symmetry.space_group_name_H-M   'P 1'
#
loop_
_entity.id
_entity.type
_entity.pdbx_description
1 polymer ?
#
loop_
_entity_poly.entity_id
_entity_poly.type
_entity_poly.pdbx_seq_one_letter_code
_entity_poly.pdbx_strand_id
1 'polypeptide(L)'
;MAPAADRPGYWGTPTSTLDWCEENYVVSYYIAEFWNTVSNLIMILPPIYGAIQTCKDGLEVRYVWSFLGIAAVGIGSWSFHMTLQYEMQLLDELPMIYSCCVFVYFLPVLCRVYPWLRALGFTSLSVFLLGFILWNIDNIFCDSLRATRQRLPPVVGAVTQLHAWWHILTGLGSYLHILLSLQIRLTYLKHRPKVKFLCGVWPILHTESQKAS
;
A
#
# COMPACT_ATOMS: atom_id res chain seq x y z
N MET A 1 -20.50 -28.07 5.14
CA MET A 1 -19.18 -27.82 4.53
C MET A 1 -18.18 -27.77 5.67
N ALA A 2 -17.14 -28.59 5.61
CA ALA A 2 -16.02 -28.51 6.55
C ALA A 2 -15.36 -27.12 6.46
N PRO A 3 -14.71 -26.62 7.53
CA PRO A 3 -13.99 -25.36 7.46
C PRO A 3 -13.05 -25.35 6.24
N ALA A 4 -12.93 -24.20 5.58
CA ALA A 4 -11.81 -23.99 4.66
C ALA A 4 -10.56 -23.98 5.55
N ALA A 5 -9.98 -25.16 5.76
CA ALA A 5 -8.72 -25.30 6.47
C ALA A 5 -7.58 -25.01 5.52
N ASP A 6 -6.45 -24.59 6.08
CA ASP A 6 -5.21 -24.41 5.35
C ASP A 6 -4.88 -25.67 4.54
N ARG A 7 -4.38 -25.45 3.32
CA ARG A 7 -4.03 -26.52 2.39
C ARG A 7 -2.52 -26.59 2.20
N PRO A 8 -1.97 -27.79 1.91
CA PRO A 8 -0.57 -27.88 1.51
C PRO A 8 -0.35 -27.11 0.20
N GLY A 9 0.68 -26.26 0.20
CA GLY A 9 1.01 -25.37 -0.90
C GLY A 9 2.38 -25.62 -1.52
N TYR A 10 2.67 -24.86 -2.59
CA TYR A 10 3.91 -25.00 -3.37
C TYR A 10 5.19 -24.64 -2.60
N TRP A 11 5.16 -23.61 -1.76
CA TRP A 11 6.36 -23.06 -1.10
C TRP A 11 6.81 -23.79 0.17
N GLY A 12 6.19 -24.93 0.47
CA GLY A 12 6.47 -25.72 1.66
C GLY A 12 5.73 -25.24 2.90
N THR A 13 6.21 -25.67 4.07
CA THR A 13 5.63 -25.27 5.36
C THR A 13 6.00 -23.82 5.69
N PRO A 14 5.05 -23.00 6.16
CA PRO A 14 5.35 -21.64 6.64
C PRO A 14 6.48 -21.63 7.66
N THR A 15 7.45 -20.73 7.47
CA THR A 15 8.56 -20.50 8.41
C THR A 15 8.50 -19.12 9.06
N SER A 16 7.58 -18.26 8.61
CA SER A 16 7.31 -16.96 9.19
C SER A 16 6.88 -17.07 10.66
N THR A 17 7.12 -15.99 11.42
CA THR A 17 6.66 -15.93 12.81
C THR A 17 5.17 -15.60 12.91
N LEU A 18 4.58 -15.13 11.81
CA LEU A 18 3.20 -14.69 11.71
C LEU A 18 2.53 -15.37 10.50
N ASP A 19 1.26 -15.70 10.69
CA ASP A 19 0.33 -16.23 9.69
C ASP A 19 -0.98 -15.45 9.88
N TRP A 20 -1.50 -14.82 8.83
CA TRP A 20 -2.60 -13.88 8.99
C TRP A 20 -3.96 -14.57 8.91
N CYS A 21 -5.04 -13.80 9.01
CA CYS A 21 -6.37 -14.37 9.09
C CYS A 21 -6.87 -14.97 7.76
N GLU A 22 -6.22 -14.72 6.62
CA GLU A 22 -6.60 -15.37 5.37
C GLU A 22 -6.23 -16.86 5.41
N GLU A 23 -7.05 -17.73 4.83
CA GLU A 23 -6.80 -19.16 4.80
C GLU A 23 -5.79 -19.56 3.70
N ASN A 24 -4.82 -20.40 4.07
CA ASN A 24 -3.65 -20.68 3.25
C ASN A 24 -3.96 -21.63 2.08
N TYR A 25 -3.54 -21.23 0.88
CA TYR A 25 -3.64 -21.96 -0.38
C TYR A 25 -5.07 -22.38 -0.77
N VAL A 26 -6.08 -21.65 -0.28
CA VAL A 26 -7.50 -21.96 -0.56
C VAL A 26 -7.90 -21.60 -2.00
N VAL A 27 -7.37 -20.48 -2.52
CA VAL A 27 -7.67 -19.98 -3.88
C VAL A 27 -6.69 -20.52 -4.92
N SER A 28 -5.42 -20.66 -4.57
CA SER A 28 -4.34 -21.09 -5.47
C SER A 28 -3.35 -22.01 -4.75
N TYR A 29 -2.80 -23.00 -5.46
CA TYR A 29 -1.73 -23.85 -4.94
C TYR A 29 -0.37 -23.11 -4.84
N TYR A 30 -0.20 -22.03 -5.61
CA TYR A 30 1.07 -21.29 -5.71
C TYR A 30 1.16 -20.06 -4.80
N ILE A 31 0.03 -19.60 -4.27
CA ILE A 31 -0.07 -18.37 -3.47
C ILE A 31 -0.77 -18.73 -2.17
N ALA A 32 -0.09 -18.56 -1.03
CA ALA A 32 -0.63 -18.90 0.29
C ALA A 32 -1.84 -18.03 0.64
N GLU A 33 -1.65 -16.73 0.83
CA GLU A 33 -2.73 -15.80 1.14
C GLU A 33 -3.08 -14.99 -0.11
N PHE A 34 -4.05 -15.46 -0.89
CA PHE A 34 -4.29 -14.94 -2.24
C PHE A 34 -4.68 -13.46 -2.26
N TRP A 35 -5.66 -13.06 -1.46
CA TRP A 35 -6.17 -11.68 -1.43
C TRP A 35 -5.16 -10.71 -0.79
N ASN A 36 -4.48 -11.14 0.27
CA ASN A 36 -3.37 -10.40 0.86
C ASN A 36 -2.23 -10.22 -0.16
N THR A 37 -1.94 -11.23 -0.97
CA THR A 37 -0.91 -11.13 -2.03
C THR A 37 -1.32 -10.15 -3.14
N VAL A 38 -2.47 -10.34 -3.78
CA VAL A 38 -2.85 -9.53 -4.97
C VAL A 38 -3.20 -8.08 -4.62
N SER A 39 -3.65 -7.82 -3.40
CA SER A 39 -3.93 -6.45 -2.94
C SER A 39 -2.69 -5.56 -2.95
N ASN A 40 -1.48 -6.13 -2.85
CA ASN A 40 -0.21 -5.40 -2.96
C ASN A 40 0.07 -4.80 -4.34
N LEU A 41 -0.67 -5.19 -5.40
CA LEU A 41 -0.55 -4.57 -6.73
C LEU A 41 -0.68 -3.05 -6.70
N ILE A 42 -1.49 -2.52 -5.78
CA ILE A 42 -1.70 -1.08 -5.58
C ILE A 42 -0.47 -0.34 -5.03
N MET A 43 0.41 -1.07 -4.34
CA MET A 43 1.69 -0.57 -3.83
C MET A 43 2.81 -0.74 -4.86
N ILE A 44 2.59 -1.51 -5.93
CA ILE A 44 3.60 -1.79 -6.95
C ILE A 44 3.36 -0.96 -8.20
N LEU A 45 2.23 -1.15 -8.89
CA LEU A 45 2.03 -0.59 -10.23
C LEU A 45 1.93 0.94 -10.24
N PRO A 46 1.09 1.57 -9.40
CA PRO A 46 0.97 3.02 -9.43
C PRO A 46 2.23 3.78 -8.95
N PRO A 47 2.95 3.32 -7.91
CA PRO A 47 4.26 3.90 -7.57
C PRO A 47 5.30 3.74 -8.67
N ILE A 48 5.39 2.59 -9.35
CA ILE A 48 6.30 2.44 -10.51
C ILE A 48 5.94 3.44 -11.61
N TYR A 49 4.66 3.60 -11.93
CA TYR A 49 4.22 4.63 -12.88
C TYR A 49 4.60 6.04 -12.40
N GLY A 50 4.37 6.34 -11.12
CA GLY A 50 4.73 7.61 -10.49
C GLY A 50 6.23 7.91 -10.60
N ALA A 51 7.09 6.91 -10.40
CA ALA A 51 8.54 7.03 -10.57
C ALA A 51 8.91 7.35 -12.03
N ILE A 52 8.34 6.63 -12.99
CA ILE A 52 8.57 6.86 -14.42
C ILE A 52 8.12 8.27 -14.82
N GLN A 53 6.96 8.70 -14.36
CA GLN A 53 6.43 10.05 -14.63
C GLN A 53 7.34 11.13 -14.03
N THR A 54 7.80 10.94 -12.79
CA THR A 54 8.71 11.86 -12.09
C THR A 54 10.03 12.01 -12.85
N CYS A 55 10.58 10.90 -13.37
CA CYS A 55 11.76 10.92 -14.24
C CYS A 55 11.50 11.68 -15.55
N LYS A 56 10.37 11.38 -16.22
CA LYS A 56 10.00 12.03 -17.50
C LYS A 56 9.80 13.53 -17.38
N ASP A 57 9.22 13.97 -16.27
CA ASP A 57 8.98 15.39 -15.98
C ASP A 57 10.26 16.10 -15.47
N GLY A 58 11.40 15.40 -15.36
CA GLY A 58 12.69 15.98 -14.97
C GLY A 58 12.73 16.44 -13.51
N LEU A 59 11.94 15.82 -12.64
CA LEU A 59 11.80 16.22 -11.24
C LEU A 59 12.93 15.65 -10.38
N GLU A 60 13.05 16.14 -9.14
CA GLU A 60 14.15 15.77 -8.24
C GLU A 60 14.17 14.26 -7.96
N VAL A 61 15.34 13.64 -8.14
CA VAL A 61 15.55 12.17 -8.04
C VAL A 61 15.08 11.55 -6.71
N ARG A 62 15.06 12.33 -5.63
CA ARG A 62 14.54 11.87 -4.33
C ARG A 62 13.09 11.39 -4.40
N TYR A 63 12.25 11.99 -5.24
CA TYR A 63 10.86 11.57 -5.40
C TYR A 63 10.72 10.29 -6.21
N VAL A 64 11.64 10.07 -7.17
CA VAL A 64 11.76 8.79 -7.87
C VAL A 64 12.06 7.69 -6.86
N TRP A 65 13.05 7.90 -6.00
CA TRP A 65 13.38 6.96 -4.93
C TRP A 65 12.26 6.77 -3.91
N SER A 66 11.49 7.81 -3.58
CA SER A 66 10.31 7.65 -2.71
C SER A 66 9.26 6.72 -3.33
N PHE A 67 8.96 6.88 -4.62
CA PHE A 67 8.01 5.99 -5.32
C PHE A 67 8.54 4.56 -5.44
N LEU A 68 9.82 4.39 -5.77
CA LEU A 68 10.46 3.07 -5.81
C LEU A 68 10.52 2.42 -4.43
N GLY A 69 10.64 3.21 -3.35
CA GLY A 69 10.57 2.73 -1.97
C GLY A 69 9.22 2.09 -1.64
N ILE A 70 8.09 2.72 -2.01
CA ILE A 70 6.77 2.10 -1.85
C ILE A 70 6.65 0.83 -2.70
N ALA A 71 7.14 0.86 -3.94
CA ALA A 71 7.13 -0.32 -4.79
C ALA A 71 7.92 -1.49 -4.20
N ALA A 72 9.07 -1.21 -3.57
CA ALA A 72 9.88 -2.21 -2.88
C ALA A 72 9.13 -2.81 -1.68
N VAL A 73 8.44 -1.98 -0.88
CA VAL A 73 7.56 -2.45 0.21
C VAL A 73 6.47 -3.39 -0.35
N GLY A 74 5.78 -2.98 -1.42
CA GLY A 74 4.74 -3.81 -2.04
C GLY A 74 5.25 -5.13 -2.62
N ILE A 75 6.47 -5.16 -3.19
CA ILE A 75 7.11 -6.38 -3.66
C ILE A 75 7.50 -7.29 -2.50
N GLY A 76 8.01 -6.73 -1.39
CA GLY A 76 8.29 -7.46 -0.16
C GLY A 76 7.04 -8.12 0.41
N SER A 77 5.98 -7.32 0.61
CA SER A 77 4.68 -7.79 1.09
C SER A 77 4.08 -8.87 0.18
N TRP A 78 4.09 -8.66 -1.15
CA TRP A 78 3.65 -9.70 -2.08
C TRP A 78 4.41 -11.00 -1.89
N SER A 79 5.75 -10.91 -1.83
CA SER A 79 6.61 -12.09 -1.70
C SER A 79 6.35 -12.81 -0.39
N PHE A 80 6.11 -12.08 0.69
CA PHE A 80 5.77 -12.63 1.99
C PHE A 80 4.41 -13.35 1.99
N HIS A 81 3.33 -12.69 1.58
CA HIS A 81 1.99 -13.30 1.57
C HIS A 81 1.85 -14.46 0.58
N MET A 82 2.70 -14.49 -0.46
CA MET A 82 2.74 -15.60 -1.41
C MET A 82 3.39 -16.85 -0.81
N THR A 83 4.44 -16.70 0.01
CA THR A 83 5.29 -17.83 0.45
C THR A 83 5.19 -18.17 1.94
N LEU A 84 4.87 -17.19 2.79
CA LEU A 84 4.93 -17.26 4.27
C LEU A 84 6.31 -17.71 4.80
N GLN A 85 7.37 -17.25 4.14
CA GLN A 85 8.75 -17.52 4.54
C GLN A 85 9.34 -16.36 5.37
N TYR A 86 10.10 -16.70 6.41
CA TYR A 86 10.71 -15.73 7.32
C TYR A 86 11.59 -14.68 6.60
N GLU A 87 12.34 -15.10 5.59
CA GLU A 87 13.19 -14.20 4.80
C GLU A 87 12.37 -13.14 4.06
N MET A 88 11.19 -13.51 3.57
CA MET A 88 10.28 -12.59 2.89
C MET A 88 9.52 -11.71 3.88
N GLN A 89 9.22 -12.22 5.07
CA GLN A 89 8.66 -11.42 6.16
C GLN A 89 9.58 -10.24 6.53
N LEU A 90 10.90 -10.46 6.59
CA LEU A 90 11.87 -9.39 6.82
C LEU A 90 11.86 -8.34 5.70
N LEU A 91 11.65 -8.78 4.45
CA LEU A 91 11.56 -7.89 3.30
C LEU A 91 10.28 -7.05 3.29
N ASP A 92 9.23 -7.51 3.96
CA ASP A 92 7.99 -6.76 4.16
C ASP A 92 8.09 -5.78 5.34
N GLU A 93 8.40 -6.28 6.54
CA GLU A 93 8.29 -5.50 7.77
C GLU A 93 9.35 -4.38 7.89
N LEU A 94 10.60 -4.64 7.50
CA LEU A 94 11.68 -3.68 7.70
C LEU A 94 11.47 -2.40 6.85
N PRO A 95 11.18 -2.46 5.54
CA PRO A 95 10.88 -1.28 4.74
C PRO A 95 9.65 -0.48 5.21
N MET A 96 8.64 -1.15 5.76
CA MET A 96 7.45 -0.49 6.31
C MET A 96 7.79 0.41 7.50
N ILE A 97 8.62 -0.07 8.44
CA ILE A 97 9.01 0.70 9.63
C ILE A 97 9.74 1.99 9.22
N TYR A 98 10.72 1.88 8.32
CA TYR A 98 11.46 3.04 7.82
C TYR A 98 10.55 4.05 7.12
N SER A 99 9.60 3.55 6.33
CA SER A 99 8.62 4.38 5.64
C SER A 99 7.76 5.16 6.64
N CYS A 100 7.17 4.49 7.64
CA CYS A 100 6.34 5.13 8.66
C CYS A 100 7.05 6.28 9.40
N CYS A 101 8.34 6.14 9.73
CA CYS A 101 9.12 7.20 10.37
C CYS A 101 9.20 8.47 9.51
N VAL A 102 9.33 8.33 8.19
CA VAL A 102 9.36 9.47 7.25
C VAL A 102 8.01 10.19 7.21
N PHE A 103 6.90 9.46 7.25
CA PHE A 103 5.55 10.04 7.27
C PHE A 103 5.30 10.90 8.51
N VAL A 104 5.66 10.38 9.68
CA VAL A 104 5.47 11.07 10.96
C VAL A 104 6.30 12.35 11.01
N TYR A 105 7.53 12.32 10.50
CA TYR A 105 8.39 13.50 10.43
C TYR A 105 7.80 14.63 9.56
N PHE A 106 7.06 14.30 8.49
CA PHE A 106 6.54 15.29 7.54
C PHE A 106 5.26 16.01 8.00
N LEU A 107 4.48 15.40 8.90
CA LEU A 107 3.19 15.91 9.39
C LEU A 107 3.24 17.34 10.00
N PRO A 108 4.20 17.68 10.87
CA PRO A 108 4.28 19.03 11.44
C PRO A 108 4.58 20.12 10.40
N VAL A 109 5.39 19.80 9.38
CA VAL A 109 5.76 20.72 8.29
C VAL A 109 4.51 21.09 7.49
N LEU A 110 3.67 20.10 7.19
CA LEU A 110 2.39 20.31 6.51
C LEU A 110 1.48 21.27 7.26
N CYS A 111 1.24 20.99 8.55
CA CYS A 111 0.28 21.72 9.36
C CYS A 111 0.67 23.19 9.56
N ARG A 112 1.98 23.47 9.64
CA ARG A 112 2.50 24.82 9.93
C ARG A 112 2.75 25.67 8.70
N VAL A 113 3.26 25.09 7.61
CA VAL A 113 3.77 25.88 6.46
C VAL A 113 2.74 26.02 5.34
N TYR A 114 1.91 25.00 5.09
CA TYR A 114 1.00 24.96 3.93
C TYR A 114 -0.45 24.70 4.33
N PRO A 115 -1.14 25.66 5.00
CA PRO A 115 -2.47 25.45 5.56
C PRO A 115 -3.54 25.09 4.51
N TRP A 116 -3.39 25.54 3.26
CA TRP A 116 -4.30 25.20 2.16
C TRP A 116 -4.19 23.74 1.68
N LEU A 117 -3.13 23.01 2.06
CA LEU A 117 -2.94 21.59 1.74
C LEU A 117 -3.30 20.65 2.90
N ARG A 118 -3.79 21.19 4.02
CA ARG A 118 -4.17 20.41 5.22
C ARG A 118 -5.20 19.33 4.91
N ALA A 119 -6.21 19.64 4.11
CA ALA A 119 -7.25 18.68 3.76
C ALA A 119 -6.66 17.41 3.13
N LEU A 120 -5.75 17.56 2.16
CA LEU A 120 -5.11 16.42 1.49
C LEU A 120 -4.21 15.61 2.44
N GLY A 121 -3.49 16.28 3.34
CA GLY A 121 -2.69 15.59 4.36
C GLY A 121 -3.52 14.84 5.39
N PHE A 122 -4.62 15.43 5.86
CA PHE A 122 -5.56 14.74 6.74
C PHE A 122 -6.25 13.57 6.03
N THR A 123 -6.60 13.70 4.74
CA THR A 123 -7.13 12.58 3.97
C THR A 123 -6.14 11.41 3.90
N SER A 124 -4.87 11.68 3.57
CA SER A 124 -3.81 10.64 3.54
C SER A 124 -3.67 9.95 4.90
N LEU A 125 -3.63 10.72 6.00
CA LEU A 125 -3.54 10.16 7.35
C LEU A 125 -4.78 9.36 7.74
N SER A 126 -5.98 9.87 7.48
CA SER A 126 -7.24 9.19 7.80
C SER A 126 -7.39 7.87 7.04
N VAL A 127 -7.01 7.83 5.76
CA VAL A 127 -7.01 6.60 4.96
C VAL A 127 -6.04 5.58 5.54
N PHE A 128 -4.83 6.01 5.93
CA PHE A 128 -3.84 5.13 6.56
C PHE A 128 -4.35 4.55 7.90
N LEU A 129 -4.91 5.41 8.77
CA LEU A 129 -5.47 5.01 10.06
C LEU A 129 -6.68 4.09 9.91
N LEU A 130 -7.53 4.31 8.91
CA LEU A 130 -8.64 3.40 8.60
C LEU A 130 -8.12 2.02 8.25
N GLY A 131 -7.08 1.93 7.42
CA GLY A 131 -6.39 0.67 7.17
C GLY A 131 -5.94 0.02 8.47
N PHE A 132 -5.28 0.77 9.35
CA PHE A 132 -4.76 0.23 10.61
C PHE A 132 -5.87 -0.35 11.49
N ILE A 133 -7.03 0.30 11.52
CA ILE A 133 -8.21 -0.20 12.23
C ILE A 133 -8.68 -1.52 11.61
N LEU A 134 -8.80 -1.60 10.28
CA LEU A 134 -9.22 -2.84 9.60
C LEU A 134 -8.25 -3.99 9.85
N TRP A 135 -6.94 -3.72 9.82
CA TRP A 135 -5.90 -4.69 10.17
C TRP A 135 -6.07 -5.21 11.60
N ASN A 136 -6.32 -4.34 12.58
CA ASN A 136 -6.56 -4.76 13.97
C ASN A 136 -7.84 -5.60 14.10
N ILE A 137 -8.90 -5.26 13.37
CA ILE A 137 -10.13 -6.06 13.36
C ILE A 137 -9.86 -7.47 12.81
N ASP A 138 -9.07 -7.57 11.73
CA ASP A 138 -8.68 -8.86 11.14
C ASP A 138 -7.95 -9.76 12.16
N ASN A 139 -7.00 -9.17 12.91
CA ASN A 139 -6.23 -9.87 13.92
C ASN A 139 -7.06 -10.28 15.15
N ILE A 140 -7.88 -9.37 15.68
CA ILE A 140 -8.61 -9.59 16.94
C ILE A 140 -9.81 -10.52 16.73
N PHE A 141 -10.52 -10.39 15.61
CA PHE A 141 -11.77 -11.11 15.35
C PHE A 141 -11.61 -12.23 14.32
N CYS A 142 -10.39 -12.75 14.16
CA CYS A 142 -10.08 -13.69 13.08
C CYS A 142 -10.98 -14.93 13.06
N ASP A 143 -11.16 -15.60 14.21
CA ASP A 143 -12.01 -16.80 14.29
C ASP A 143 -13.45 -16.52 13.87
N SER A 144 -13.99 -15.37 14.25
CA SER A 144 -15.34 -14.94 13.88
C SER A 144 -15.43 -14.61 12.39
N LEU A 145 -14.41 -13.98 11.82
CA LEU A 145 -14.31 -13.67 10.40
C LEU A 145 -14.24 -14.94 9.57
N ARG A 146 -13.33 -15.87 9.88
CA ARG A 146 -13.21 -17.18 9.22
C ARG A 146 -14.52 -17.98 9.31
N ALA A 147 -15.14 -18.03 10.49
CA ALA A 147 -16.43 -18.70 10.66
C ALA A 147 -17.56 -18.09 9.82
N THR A 148 -17.53 -16.77 9.63
CA THR A 148 -18.50 -16.05 8.79
C THR A 148 -18.26 -16.29 7.30
N ARG A 149 -17.00 -16.27 6.86
CA ARG A 149 -16.59 -16.52 5.46
C ARG A 149 -17.03 -17.90 4.97
N GLN A 150 -17.08 -18.89 5.86
CA GLN A 150 -17.56 -20.25 5.53
C GLN A 150 -19.05 -20.32 5.16
N ARG A 151 -19.87 -19.37 5.64
CA ARG A 151 -21.33 -19.37 5.45
C ARG A 151 -21.77 -18.45 4.30
N LEU A 152 -20.90 -17.57 3.85
CA LEU A 152 -21.22 -16.53 2.88
C LEU A 152 -20.65 -16.87 1.48
N PRO A 153 -21.18 -16.26 0.41
CA PRO A 153 -20.67 -16.46 -0.94
C PRO A 153 -19.19 -16.08 -1.06
N PRO A 154 -18.44 -16.69 -2.00
CA PRO A 154 -17.00 -16.45 -2.18
C PRO A 154 -16.62 -14.97 -2.34
N VAL A 155 -17.49 -14.16 -2.98
CA VAL A 155 -17.29 -12.72 -3.15
C VAL A 155 -17.28 -11.99 -1.81
N VAL A 156 -18.18 -12.35 -0.89
CA VAL A 156 -18.21 -11.76 0.45
C VAL A 156 -17.00 -12.24 1.25
N GLY A 157 -16.59 -13.50 1.05
CA GLY A 157 -15.32 -14.01 1.57
C GLY A 157 -14.13 -13.12 1.22
N ALA A 158 -13.97 -12.81 -0.07
CA ALA A 158 -12.91 -11.91 -0.57
C ALA A 158 -13.00 -10.50 0.03
N VAL A 159 -14.19 -9.90 0.08
CA VAL A 159 -14.39 -8.54 0.61
C VAL A 159 -14.13 -8.46 2.12
N THR A 160 -14.31 -9.56 2.86
CA THR A 160 -14.05 -9.59 4.31
C THR A 160 -12.59 -9.86 4.66
N GLN A 161 -11.66 -9.96 3.70
CA GLN A 161 -10.22 -10.03 3.96
C GLN A 161 -9.72 -8.63 4.36
N LEU A 162 -9.80 -8.30 5.65
CA LEU A 162 -9.55 -6.94 6.12
C LEU A 162 -8.06 -6.58 6.09
N HIS A 163 -7.19 -7.56 6.18
CA HIS A 163 -5.75 -7.39 5.94
C HIS A 163 -5.45 -6.97 4.49
N ALA A 164 -6.16 -7.51 3.49
CA ALA A 164 -6.03 -7.05 2.11
C ALA A 164 -6.46 -5.58 1.94
N TRP A 165 -7.50 -5.14 2.65
CA TRP A 165 -7.89 -3.73 2.68
C TRP A 165 -6.83 -2.84 3.33
N TRP A 166 -6.09 -3.35 4.31
CA TRP A 166 -4.95 -2.64 4.89
C TRP A 166 -3.90 -2.30 3.82
N HIS A 167 -3.51 -3.24 2.95
CA HIS A 167 -2.57 -2.96 1.85
C HIS A 167 -3.10 -1.87 0.90
N ILE A 168 -4.39 -1.95 0.55
CA ILE A 168 -5.02 -0.97 -0.35
C ILE A 168 -5.02 0.43 0.25
N LEU A 169 -5.46 0.54 1.51
CA LEU A 169 -5.60 1.83 2.17
C LEU A 169 -4.25 2.43 2.53
N THR A 170 -3.31 1.65 3.07
CA THR A 170 -1.97 2.15 3.39
C THR A 170 -1.18 2.47 2.13
N GLY A 171 -1.25 1.63 1.10
CA GLY A 171 -0.64 1.92 -0.20
C GLY A 171 -1.13 3.22 -0.82
N LEU A 172 -2.45 3.43 -0.83
CA LEU A 172 -3.05 4.68 -1.31
C LEU A 172 -2.64 5.87 -0.43
N GLY A 173 -2.76 5.74 0.90
CA GLY A 173 -2.37 6.77 1.85
C GLY A 173 -0.91 7.18 1.68
N SER A 174 -0.03 6.20 1.47
CA SER A 174 1.40 6.42 1.26
C SER A 174 1.71 7.07 -0.07
N TYR A 175 1.05 6.65 -1.14
CA TYR A 175 1.17 7.27 -2.45
C TYR A 175 0.72 8.73 -2.44
N LEU A 176 -0.44 9.03 -1.83
CA LEU A 176 -0.97 10.39 -1.70
C LEU A 176 -0.02 11.30 -0.92
N HIS A 177 0.70 10.77 0.07
CA HIS A 177 1.69 11.53 0.82
C HIS A 177 2.91 11.91 -0.01
N ILE A 178 3.41 11.01 -0.87
CA ILE A 178 4.48 11.36 -1.81
C ILE A 178 4.01 12.47 -2.74
N LEU A 179 2.79 12.37 -3.29
CA LEU A 179 2.22 13.43 -4.12
C LEU A 179 2.09 14.75 -3.36
N LEU A 180 1.64 14.72 -2.11
CA LEU A 180 1.55 15.91 -1.27
C LEU A 180 2.93 16.55 -1.04
N SER A 181 3.94 15.75 -0.74
CA SER A 181 5.31 16.20 -0.59
C SER A 181 5.88 16.81 -1.86
N LEU A 182 5.61 16.17 -3.01
CA LEU A 182 6.00 16.67 -4.32
C LEU A 182 5.28 17.98 -4.67
N GLN A 183 3.98 18.06 -4.44
CA GLN A 183 3.17 19.27 -4.64
C GLN A 183 3.73 20.46 -3.85
N ILE A 184 4.06 20.23 -2.57
CA ILE A 184 4.65 21.25 -1.70
C ILE A 184 5.97 21.75 -2.26
N ARG A 185 6.84 20.82 -2.66
CA ARG A 185 8.16 21.17 -3.20
C ARG A 185 8.07 21.92 -4.52
N LEU A 186 7.19 21.50 -5.42
CA LEU A 186 6.94 22.19 -6.68
C LEU A 186 6.37 23.59 -6.46
N THR A 187 5.45 23.74 -5.51
CA THR A 187 4.90 25.06 -5.13
C THR A 187 5.99 25.96 -4.56
N TYR A 188 6.87 25.43 -3.70
CA TYR A 188 8.03 26.16 -3.17
C TYR A 188 8.99 26.62 -4.28
N LEU A 189 9.23 25.76 -5.27
CA LEU A 189 10.01 26.08 -6.47
C LEU A 189 9.24 26.94 -7.48
N LYS A 190 8.09 27.50 -7.12
CA LYS A 190 7.23 28.36 -7.96
C LYS A 190 6.75 27.70 -9.26
N HIS A 191 6.72 26.37 -9.32
CA HIS A 191 6.10 25.63 -10.41
C HIS A 191 4.58 25.59 -10.20
N ARG A 192 3.82 25.40 -11.29
CA ARG A 192 2.36 25.22 -11.26
C ARG A 192 2.00 23.77 -11.60
N PRO A 193 2.11 22.84 -10.63
CA PRO A 193 1.71 21.47 -10.86
C PRO A 193 0.20 21.35 -11.08
N LYS A 194 -0.20 20.45 -11.99
CA LYS A 194 -1.58 20.08 -12.24
C LYS A 194 -1.79 18.62 -11.85
N VAL A 195 -2.85 18.36 -11.09
CA VAL A 195 -3.29 16.99 -10.80
C VAL A 195 -4.01 16.46 -12.04
N LYS A 196 -3.52 15.35 -12.59
CA LYS A 196 -4.17 14.57 -13.66
C LYS A 196 -4.62 13.24 -13.07
N PHE A 197 -5.67 12.65 -13.63
CA PHE A 197 -6.13 11.32 -13.22
C PHE A 197 -5.82 10.29 -14.31
N LEU A 198 -4.99 9.31 -14.00
CA LEU A 198 -4.75 8.15 -14.86
C LEU A 198 -5.98 7.25 -14.83
N CYS A 199 -6.49 6.93 -16.02
CA CYS A 199 -7.73 6.17 -16.22
C CYS A 199 -8.93 6.74 -15.44
N GLY A 200 -8.93 8.05 -15.12
CA GLY A 200 -10.00 8.72 -14.38
C GLY A 200 -10.06 8.40 -12.87
N VAL A 201 -9.15 7.56 -12.35
CA VAL A 201 -9.21 7.07 -10.96
C VAL A 201 -7.96 7.44 -10.17
N TRP A 202 -6.78 7.28 -10.75
CA TRP A 202 -5.53 7.38 -9.99
C TRP A 202 -4.89 8.77 -10.12
N PRO A 203 -4.69 9.53 -9.04
CA PRO A 203 -4.16 10.90 -9.12
C PRO A 203 -2.67 10.89 -9.44
N ILE A 204 -2.21 11.81 -10.27
CA ILE A 204 -0.81 11.98 -10.66
C ILE A 204 -0.50 13.47 -10.75
N LEU A 205 0.70 13.86 -10.33
CA LEU A 205 1.17 15.22 -10.51
C LEU A 205 1.95 15.33 -11.81
N HIS A 206 1.59 16.34 -12.61
CA HIS A 206 2.30 16.69 -13.81
C HIS A 206 2.68 18.16 -13.77
N THR A 207 3.92 18.45 -14.13
CA THR A 207 4.41 19.81 -14.34
C THR A 207 4.47 20.09 -15.84
N GLU A 208 3.94 21.23 -16.27
CA GLU A 208 4.21 21.69 -17.63
C GLU A 208 5.72 21.92 -17.76
N SER A 209 6.33 21.30 -18.78
CA SER A 209 7.72 21.58 -19.14
C SER A 209 7.88 23.08 -19.32
N GLN A 210 8.82 23.68 -18.56
CA GLN A 210 9.31 25.00 -18.95
C GLN A 210 9.96 24.81 -20.33
N LYS A 211 9.32 25.33 -21.38
CA LYS A 211 10.01 25.55 -22.65
C LYS A 211 11.28 26.33 -22.29
N ALA A 212 12.44 25.72 -22.48
CA ALA A 212 13.70 26.42 -22.41
C ALA A 212 13.61 27.57 -23.42
N SER A 213 13.56 28.81 -22.92
CA SER A 213 13.72 30.01 -23.74
C SER A 213 15.20 30.28 -23.93
#